data_AF-A0A5C9F1H3-F1
#
_entry.id   AF-A0A5C9F1H3-F1
#
_cell.length_a   1.000
_cell.length_b   1.000
_cell.length_c   1.000
_cell.angle_alpha   90.00
_cell.angle_beta   90.00
_cell.angle_gamma   90.00
#
_symmetry.space_group_name_H-M   'P 1'
#
loop_
_entity.id
_entity.type
_entity.pdbx_description
1 polymer ?
#
loop_
_entity_poly.entity_id
_entity_poly.type
_entity_poly.pdbx_seq_one_letter_code
_entity_poly.pdbx_strand_id
1 'polypeptide(L)'
;MEIIRGRKVKNLKPFFNPSSIVIVGVSREELTFSYTVLKNLLEIFYRGDIFIVNPNAEEILGIKSYHLLEELPIVPELAVIVLGKQIENIFQQLADFGIKYIVIESEIKVDSEYQLASRDASMSIIEHLNDISEKYEVMYMGPSMIGCINFIDNFTTSIIPVRQHIMKQNRNVKWGASYIAQSGGLAGGLGWWAPGQNVPISKVVHLGHGFNIKESDVLHYFREDTETKVILLFLREISDDLINSVNACAPIKPVLFFYVGKNSEREKKLKEVGGLGVENYIELFDFAKIFLWCPAPKGPNLGIIGPSSGAIHIIAKEMRKQDLSLAKIDNKHRNIILDKVGGSTCITGNPVDYWPPDKFIGTKICGIYNVSSKTLLKDNSVNGLILALEFFIEIEFDFSIFKNIKELHPDKPIIATLIQAESEGAKRVIETATELKIPVFENEVERAVRGYRLLYDYYSKIAKRK
;
A
#
# COMPACT_ATOMS: atom_id res chain seq x y z
N MET A 1 -16.83 7.15 -23.89
CA MET A 1 -17.14 7.79 -22.60
C MET A 1 -18.29 7.03 -21.97
N GLU A 2 -18.12 6.48 -20.76
CA GLU A 2 -19.21 5.85 -20.01
C GLU A 2 -19.71 6.79 -18.91
N ILE A 3 -21.03 6.91 -18.79
CA ILE A 3 -21.70 7.67 -17.73
C ILE A 3 -22.20 6.66 -16.71
N ILE A 4 -21.63 6.67 -15.50
CA ILE A 4 -22.16 5.91 -14.37
C ILE A 4 -22.67 6.93 -13.34
N ARG A 5 -23.99 6.93 -13.08
CA ARG A 5 -24.66 7.73 -12.04
C ARG A 5 -24.35 9.25 -12.07
N GLY A 6 -24.34 9.86 -13.26
CA GLY A 6 -24.34 11.31 -13.43
C GLY A 6 -22.99 12.03 -13.23
N ARG A 7 -21.89 11.32 -12.98
CA ARG A 7 -20.53 11.88 -12.96
C ARG A 7 -19.76 11.36 -14.18
N LYS A 8 -19.16 12.25 -14.98
CA LYS A 8 -18.29 11.85 -16.11
C LYS A 8 -17.09 11.07 -15.55
N VAL A 9 -16.85 9.85 -16.04
CA VAL A 9 -15.66 9.07 -15.64
C VAL A 9 -14.44 9.71 -16.29
N LYS A 10 -13.51 10.21 -15.46
CA LYS A 10 -12.24 10.79 -15.91
C LYS A 10 -11.26 9.68 -16.26
N ASN A 11 -10.51 9.83 -17.36
CA ASN A 11 -9.44 8.90 -17.69
C ASN A 11 -8.17 9.29 -16.91
N LEU A 12 -7.83 8.54 -15.86
CA LEU A 12 -6.63 8.82 -15.06
C LEU A 12 -5.38 8.05 -15.50
N LYS A 13 -5.47 7.14 -16.47
CA LYS A 13 -4.32 6.32 -16.91
C LYS A 13 -3.09 7.17 -17.29
N PRO A 14 -3.22 8.30 -17.99
CA PRO A 14 -2.06 9.11 -18.39
C PRO A 14 -1.28 9.74 -17.23
N PHE A 15 -1.89 9.87 -16.05
CA PHE A 15 -1.18 10.33 -14.84
C PHE A 15 -0.33 9.24 -14.17
N PHE A 16 -0.50 7.97 -14.57
CA PHE A 16 0.18 6.83 -13.93
C PHE A 16 1.04 6.01 -14.89
N ASN A 17 0.78 6.08 -16.20
CA ASN A 17 1.55 5.40 -17.23
C ASN A 17 1.36 6.10 -18.59
N PRO A 18 1.88 7.33 -18.75
CA PRO A 18 1.90 7.99 -20.04
C PRO A 18 2.90 7.31 -20.99
N SER A 19 2.70 7.50 -22.28
CA SER A 19 3.62 7.11 -23.35
C SER A 19 4.72 8.15 -23.60
N SER A 20 4.47 9.41 -23.25
CA SER A 20 5.40 10.52 -23.38
C SER A 20 5.15 11.58 -22.30
N ILE A 21 6.22 12.22 -21.83
CA ILE A 21 6.17 13.24 -20.77
C ILE A 21 7.02 14.45 -21.16
N VAL A 22 6.52 15.66 -20.89
CA VAL A 22 7.34 16.88 -20.88
C VAL A 22 7.46 17.46 -19.48
N ILE A 23 8.68 17.80 -19.07
CA ILE A 23 8.93 18.50 -17.81
C ILE A 23 9.29 19.95 -18.12
N VAL A 24 8.45 20.88 -17.67
CA VAL A 24 8.63 22.31 -17.88
C VAL A 24 9.45 22.89 -16.74
N GLY A 25 10.58 23.53 -17.07
CA GLY A 25 11.44 24.20 -16.09
C GLY A 25 12.38 23.28 -15.34
N VAL A 26 12.92 22.25 -16.00
CA VAL A 26 13.98 21.41 -15.42
C VAL A 26 15.22 22.27 -15.16
N SER A 27 15.67 22.35 -13.91
CA SER A 27 16.89 23.08 -13.57
C SER A 27 18.14 22.30 -13.97
N ARG A 28 19.22 23.02 -14.27
CA ARG A 28 20.57 22.46 -14.41
C ARG A 28 21.23 22.19 -13.05
N GLU A 29 20.72 22.84 -12.00
CA GLU A 29 21.22 22.67 -10.64
C GLU A 29 20.75 21.34 -10.07
N GLU A 30 21.72 20.54 -9.63
CA GLU A 30 21.45 19.29 -8.94
C GLU A 30 20.60 19.52 -7.69
N LEU A 31 19.87 18.48 -7.27
CA LEU A 31 19.05 18.46 -6.04
C LEU A 31 17.85 19.41 -6.03
N THR A 32 17.58 20.15 -7.10
CA THR A 32 16.30 20.84 -7.27
C THR A 32 15.17 19.83 -7.52
N PHE A 33 13.93 20.21 -7.22
CA PHE A 33 12.77 19.35 -7.44
C PHE A 33 12.58 18.97 -8.92
N SER A 34 12.73 19.92 -9.84
CA SER A 34 12.55 19.66 -11.27
C SER A 34 13.66 18.80 -11.85
N TYR A 35 14.91 18.97 -11.40
CA TYR A 35 16.01 18.04 -11.68
C TYR A 35 15.71 16.63 -11.15
N THR A 36 15.15 16.53 -9.94
CA THR A 36 14.85 15.25 -9.28
C THR A 36 13.79 14.45 -10.04
N VAL A 37 12.75 15.09 -10.59
CA VAL A 37 11.74 14.40 -11.42
C VAL A 37 12.40 13.72 -12.64
N LEU A 38 13.21 14.47 -13.38
CA LEU A 38 13.93 13.93 -14.54
C LEU A 38 14.87 12.79 -14.12
N LYS A 39 15.68 13.02 -13.08
CA LYS A 39 16.60 12.02 -12.56
C LYS A 39 15.88 10.74 -12.15
N ASN A 40 14.73 10.86 -11.48
CA ASN A 40 13.93 9.71 -11.07
C ASN A 40 13.45 8.90 -12.27
N LEU A 41 12.88 9.54 -13.30
CA LEU A 41 12.41 8.85 -14.52
C LEU A 41 13.53 8.05 -15.20
N LEU A 42 14.74 8.63 -15.26
CA LEU A 42 15.92 7.96 -15.79
C LEU A 42 16.36 6.79 -14.90
N GLU A 43 16.45 7.01 -13.59
CA GLU A 43 16.90 6.00 -12.63
C GLU A 43 15.96 4.79 -12.56
N ILE A 44 14.65 5.00 -12.68
CA ILE A 44 13.67 3.91 -12.65
C ILE A 44 13.47 3.22 -14.01
N PHE A 45 14.19 3.65 -15.05
CA PHE A 45 14.07 3.13 -16.41
C PHE A 45 12.65 3.27 -16.96
N TYR A 46 12.09 4.48 -16.87
CA TYR A 46 10.86 4.82 -17.58
C TYR A 46 11.02 4.54 -19.07
N ARG A 47 9.95 4.01 -19.69
CA ARG A 47 10.00 3.47 -21.05
C ARG A 47 9.38 4.38 -22.11
N GLY A 48 8.65 5.41 -21.69
CA GLY A 48 8.09 6.39 -22.60
C GLY A 48 9.11 7.47 -22.95
N ASP A 49 8.71 8.33 -23.88
CA ASP A 49 9.55 9.43 -24.34
C ASP A 49 9.62 10.55 -23.30
N ILE A 50 10.83 11.06 -23.04
CA ILE A 50 11.07 12.15 -22.09
C ILE A 50 11.48 13.40 -22.86
N PHE A 51 10.73 14.48 -22.66
CA PHE A 51 11.01 15.80 -23.19
C PHE A 51 11.24 16.78 -22.04
N ILE A 52 12.11 17.77 -22.29
CA ILE A 52 12.43 18.82 -21.33
C ILE A 52 12.31 20.15 -22.03
N VAL A 53 11.69 21.12 -21.35
CA VAL A 53 11.67 22.51 -21.80
C VAL A 53 12.43 23.37 -20.80
N ASN A 54 13.57 23.91 -21.24
CA ASN A 54 14.37 24.89 -20.52
C ASN A 54 15.01 25.87 -21.52
N PRO A 55 14.62 27.16 -21.52
CA PRO A 55 15.16 28.18 -22.43
C PRO A 55 16.68 28.39 -22.34
N ASN A 56 17.32 28.00 -21.23
CA ASN A 56 18.72 28.29 -20.92
C ASN A 56 19.62 27.05 -20.95
N ALA A 57 19.14 25.93 -21.50
CA ALA A 57 19.88 24.68 -21.56
C ALA A 57 19.63 23.94 -22.88
N GLU A 58 20.71 23.43 -23.48
CA GLU A 58 20.66 22.54 -24.66
C GLU A 58 20.43 21.07 -24.27
N GLU A 59 20.92 20.67 -23.09
CA GLU A 59 20.87 19.31 -22.58
C GLU A 59 20.89 19.29 -21.05
N ILE A 60 20.13 18.39 -20.44
CA ILE A 60 20.16 18.11 -18.99
C ILE A 60 20.11 16.60 -18.78
N LEU A 61 21.05 16.04 -18.00
CA LEU A 61 21.16 14.60 -17.72
C LEU A 61 21.21 13.71 -18.99
N GLY A 62 21.84 14.19 -20.07
CA GLY A 62 21.91 13.45 -21.34
C GLY A 62 20.64 13.52 -22.18
N ILE A 63 19.61 14.25 -21.74
CA ILE A 63 18.36 14.45 -22.47
C ILE A 63 18.36 15.83 -23.09
N LYS A 64 18.10 15.88 -24.41
CA LYS A 64 17.95 17.12 -25.16
C LYS A 64 16.88 18.01 -24.51
N SER A 65 17.22 19.28 -24.33
CA SER A 65 16.30 20.31 -23.86
C SER A 65 15.87 21.17 -25.05
N TYR A 66 14.61 21.58 -25.03
CA TYR A 66 14.00 22.47 -26.01
C TYR A 66 13.78 23.84 -25.36
N HIS A 67 13.90 24.92 -26.12
CA HIS A 67 13.73 26.26 -25.56
C HIS A 67 12.25 26.62 -25.43
N LEU A 68 11.42 26.09 -26.33
CA LEU A 68 10.00 26.37 -26.45
C LEU A 68 9.20 25.08 -26.67
N LEU A 69 7.91 25.11 -26.35
CA LEU A 69 7.02 23.94 -26.52
C LEU A 69 6.85 23.59 -28.01
N GLU A 70 6.82 24.60 -28.87
CA GLU A 70 6.60 24.47 -30.32
C GLU A 70 7.76 23.76 -31.04
N GLU A 71 8.93 23.64 -30.39
CA GLU A 71 10.08 22.92 -30.92
C GLU A 71 9.98 21.40 -30.67
N LEU A 72 9.03 20.96 -29.84
CA LEU A 72 8.85 19.54 -29.54
C LEU A 72 8.37 18.78 -30.78
N PRO A 73 8.90 17.57 -31.04
CA PRO A 73 8.58 16.81 -32.25
C PRO A 73 7.16 16.23 -32.24
N ILE A 74 6.54 16.12 -31.06
CA ILE A 74 5.17 15.64 -30.82
C ILE A 74 4.55 16.47 -29.71
N VAL A 75 3.23 16.38 -29.54
CA VAL A 75 2.53 16.83 -28.33
C VAL A 75 2.59 15.70 -27.29
N PRO A 76 3.32 15.85 -26.16
CA PRO A 76 3.44 14.79 -25.16
C PRO A 76 2.12 14.49 -24.47
N GLU A 77 1.95 13.25 -24.01
CA GLU A 77 0.72 12.82 -23.35
C GLU A 77 0.53 13.48 -21.98
N LEU A 78 1.63 13.67 -21.24
CA LEU A 78 1.63 14.29 -19.91
C LEU A 78 2.61 15.46 -19.84
N ALA A 79 2.20 16.58 -19.23
CA ALA A 79 3.12 17.65 -18.83
C ALA A 79 3.27 17.72 -17.31
N VAL A 80 4.48 18.04 -16.85
CA VAL A 80 4.77 18.27 -15.43
C VAL A 80 5.29 19.69 -15.23
N ILE A 81 4.57 20.46 -14.42
CA ILE A 81 4.93 21.81 -13.99
C ILE A 81 5.52 21.72 -12.58
N VAL A 82 6.80 22.08 -12.44
CA VAL A 82 7.49 22.12 -11.14
C VAL A 82 7.80 23.57 -10.71
N LEU A 83 7.47 24.55 -11.55
CA LEU A 83 7.66 25.97 -11.28
C LEU A 83 6.46 26.55 -10.53
N GLY A 84 6.70 27.30 -9.46
CA GLY A 84 5.64 27.94 -8.66
C GLY A 84 5.15 29.29 -9.18
N LYS A 85 5.94 29.94 -10.04
CA LYS A 85 5.63 31.24 -10.66
C LYS A 85 5.10 31.04 -12.07
N GLN A 86 4.25 31.97 -12.53
CA GLN A 86 3.70 31.96 -13.90
C GLN A 86 2.92 30.68 -14.26
N ILE A 87 2.36 29.97 -13.27
CA ILE A 87 1.64 28.70 -13.48
C ILE A 87 0.50 28.88 -14.48
N GLU A 88 -0.28 29.96 -14.39
CA GLU A 88 -1.40 30.22 -15.32
C GLU A 88 -0.92 30.34 -16.77
N ASN A 89 0.14 31.10 -17.00
CA ASN A 89 0.70 31.29 -18.34
C ASN A 89 1.25 29.97 -18.90
N ILE A 90 1.99 29.22 -18.09
CA ILE A 90 2.53 27.91 -18.50
C ILE A 90 1.38 26.93 -18.79
N PHE A 91 0.36 26.89 -17.93
CA PHE A 91 -0.79 26.02 -18.10
C PHE A 91 -1.57 26.35 -19.37
N GLN A 92 -1.79 27.65 -19.64
CA GLN A 92 -2.42 28.12 -20.88
C GLN A 92 -1.60 27.72 -22.11
N GLN A 93 -0.27 27.93 -22.10
CA GLN A 93 0.62 27.52 -23.19
C GLN A 93 0.57 26.01 -23.46
N LEU A 94 0.57 25.18 -22.40
CA LEU A 94 0.44 23.73 -22.53
C LEU A 94 -0.92 23.34 -23.12
N ALA A 95 -2.00 23.99 -22.67
CA ALA A 95 -3.35 23.76 -23.19
C ALA A 95 -3.48 24.15 -24.68
N ASP A 96 -2.93 25.29 -25.07
CA ASP A 96 -2.89 25.77 -26.47
C ASP A 96 -2.04 24.85 -27.36
N PHE A 97 -0.93 24.33 -26.84
CA PHE A 97 -0.09 23.34 -27.53
C PHE A 97 -0.80 21.98 -27.71
N GLY A 98 -1.87 21.73 -26.95
CA GLY A 98 -2.72 20.55 -27.09
C GLY A 98 -2.53 19.47 -26.02
N ILE A 99 -1.74 19.75 -24.97
CA ILE A 99 -1.58 18.84 -23.82
C ILE A 99 -2.95 18.62 -23.16
N LYS A 100 -3.30 17.36 -22.87
CA LYS A 100 -4.57 17.01 -22.21
C LYS A 100 -4.44 16.62 -20.74
N TYR A 101 -3.23 16.34 -20.26
CA TYR A 101 -2.98 15.90 -18.89
C TYR A 101 -1.79 16.68 -18.31
N ILE A 102 -2.01 17.33 -17.16
CA ILE A 102 -1.00 18.19 -16.52
C ILE A 102 -0.86 17.82 -15.04
N VAL A 103 0.37 17.64 -14.56
CA VAL A 103 0.68 17.52 -13.13
C VAL A 103 1.32 18.81 -12.67
N ILE A 104 0.76 19.42 -11.63
CA ILE A 104 1.31 20.63 -11.01
C ILE A 104 1.91 20.22 -9.67
N GLU A 105 3.23 20.02 -9.67
CA GLU A 105 3.97 19.63 -8.46
C GLU A 105 4.15 20.82 -7.51
N SER A 106 4.38 22.00 -8.06
CA SER A 106 4.65 23.21 -7.29
C SER A 106 3.46 23.71 -6.48
N GLU A 107 3.76 24.36 -5.35
CA GLU A 107 2.80 25.24 -4.68
C GLU A 107 2.65 26.54 -5.49
N ILE A 108 1.43 27.08 -5.52
CA ILE A 108 1.14 28.36 -6.20
C ILE A 108 1.83 29.49 -5.43
N LYS A 109 2.71 30.21 -6.11
CA LYS A 109 3.34 31.43 -5.58
C LYS A 109 2.71 32.66 -6.22
N VAL A 110 2.01 33.45 -5.41
CA VAL A 110 1.52 34.78 -5.77
C VAL A 110 2.64 35.79 -5.55
N ASP A 111 2.90 36.69 -6.50
CA ASP A 111 3.95 37.72 -6.34
C ASP A 111 3.62 38.66 -5.15
N SER A 112 4.68 39.10 -4.46
CA SER A 112 4.66 39.54 -3.06
C SER A 112 3.95 40.86 -2.74
N GLU A 113 3.42 41.60 -3.72
CA GLU A 113 2.73 42.88 -3.47
C GLU A 113 1.34 42.74 -2.83
N TYR A 114 0.81 41.51 -2.68
CA TYR A 114 -0.54 41.26 -2.15
C TYR A 114 -0.60 40.20 -1.02
N GLN A 115 0.35 40.21 -0.08
CA GLN A 115 0.44 39.18 0.97
C GLN A 115 -0.79 39.07 1.90
N LEU A 116 -1.60 40.12 2.05
CA LEU A 116 -2.85 40.09 2.83
C LEU A 116 -4.04 39.49 2.07
N ALA A 117 -3.94 39.27 0.74
CA ALA A 117 -4.96 38.69 -0.13
C ALA A 117 -4.56 37.30 -0.69
N SER A 118 -3.54 36.66 -0.10
CA SER A 118 -2.87 35.49 -0.68
C SER A 118 -3.76 34.26 -0.91
N ARG A 119 -4.75 34.00 -0.04
CA ARG A 119 -5.70 32.89 -0.25
C ARG A 119 -6.67 33.16 -1.40
N ASP A 120 -7.23 34.37 -1.45
CA ASP A 120 -8.16 34.76 -2.51
C ASP A 120 -7.44 34.81 -3.87
N ALA A 121 -6.18 35.25 -3.89
CA ALA A 121 -5.34 35.23 -5.09
C ALA A 121 -5.01 33.81 -5.57
N SER A 122 -4.62 32.89 -4.67
CA SER A 122 -4.39 31.49 -5.05
C SER A 122 -5.68 30.80 -5.52
N MET A 123 -6.83 31.12 -4.93
CA MET A 123 -8.12 30.60 -5.39
C MET A 123 -8.53 31.14 -6.76
N SER A 124 -8.30 32.44 -7.02
CA SER A 124 -8.50 33.04 -8.35
C SER A 124 -7.67 32.34 -9.43
N ILE A 125 -6.40 32.04 -9.13
CA ILE A 125 -5.54 31.25 -10.02
C ILE A 125 -6.17 29.88 -10.31
N ILE A 126 -6.64 29.18 -9.27
CA ILE A 126 -7.30 27.87 -9.44
C ILE A 126 -8.58 27.96 -10.27
N GLU A 127 -9.40 28.99 -10.07
CA GLU A 127 -10.61 29.24 -10.87
C GLU A 127 -10.24 29.41 -12.35
N HIS A 128 -9.22 30.23 -12.64
CA HIS A 128 -8.75 30.40 -14.00
C HIS A 128 -8.17 29.10 -14.60
N LEU A 129 -7.41 28.31 -13.85
CA LEU A 129 -6.95 26.99 -14.30
C LEU A 129 -8.12 26.05 -14.61
N ASN A 130 -9.21 26.14 -13.85
CA ASN A 130 -10.43 25.36 -14.10
C ASN A 130 -11.15 25.84 -15.36
N ASP A 131 -11.22 27.15 -15.62
CA ASP A 131 -11.80 27.71 -16.85
C ASP A 131 -11.03 27.22 -18.09
N ILE A 132 -9.69 27.22 -18.02
CA ILE A 132 -8.83 26.66 -19.09
C ILE A 132 -9.07 25.15 -19.21
N SER A 133 -9.12 24.43 -18.09
CA SER A 133 -9.40 22.99 -18.04
C SER A 133 -10.71 22.64 -18.75
N GLU A 134 -11.78 23.41 -18.52
CA GLU A 134 -13.07 23.21 -19.18
C GLU A 134 -13.02 23.56 -20.66
N LYS A 135 -12.44 24.71 -21.01
CA LYS A 135 -12.36 25.20 -22.39
C LYS A 135 -11.56 24.28 -23.31
N TYR A 136 -10.44 23.75 -22.82
CA TYR A 136 -9.50 22.93 -23.60
C TYR A 136 -9.62 21.44 -23.33
N GLU A 137 -10.55 21.01 -22.47
CA GLU A 137 -10.71 19.62 -22.02
C GLU A 137 -9.41 19.03 -21.42
N VAL A 138 -8.68 19.84 -20.66
CA VAL A 138 -7.45 19.45 -19.97
C VAL A 138 -7.79 18.94 -18.58
N MET A 139 -7.22 17.81 -18.17
CA MET A 139 -7.28 17.34 -16.78
C MET A 139 -5.97 17.64 -16.07
N TYR A 140 -6.02 17.96 -14.77
CA TYR A 140 -4.81 18.17 -13.99
C TYR A 140 -4.84 17.63 -12.56
N MET A 141 -3.68 17.17 -12.08
CA MET A 141 -3.43 16.85 -10.68
C MET A 141 -2.67 17.98 -9.98
N GLY A 142 -2.91 18.15 -8.68
CA GLY A 142 -2.27 19.18 -7.88
C GLY A 142 -3.15 20.42 -7.68
N PRO A 143 -2.56 21.58 -7.36
CA PRO A 143 -1.12 21.84 -7.15
C PRO A 143 -0.59 21.31 -5.79
N SER A 144 0.68 21.60 -5.48
CA SER A 144 1.35 21.28 -4.21
C SER A 144 1.51 19.77 -3.96
N MET A 145 1.99 19.07 -4.97
CA MET A 145 2.18 17.62 -4.92
C MET A 145 3.60 17.24 -4.49
N ILE A 146 3.74 15.97 -4.09
CA ILE A 146 5.04 15.29 -4.03
C ILE A 146 5.21 14.40 -5.28
N GLY A 147 4.11 14.22 -6.01
CA GLY A 147 3.99 13.43 -7.22
C GLY A 147 3.38 12.06 -7.01
N CYS A 148 3.42 11.32 -8.10
CA CYS A 148 2.92 9.95 -8.20
C CYS A 148 4.07 8.99 -8.48
N ILE A 149 3.94 7.75 -8.02
CA ILE A 149 4.86 6.65 -8.35
C ILE A 149 4.00 5.47 -8.82
N ASN A 150 4.30 4.91 -9.98
CA ASN A 150 3.79 3.63 -10.45
C ASN A 150 4.95 2.64 -10.52
N PHE A 151 4.97 1.71 -9.57
CA PHE A 151 6.01 0.68 -9.44
C PHE A 151 5.90 -0.41 -10.51
N ILE A 152 4.73 -0.58 -11.14
CA ILE A 152 4.48 -1.66 -12.12
C ILE A 152 5.02 -1.29 -13.51
N ASP A 153 4.82 -0.04 -13.91
CA ASP A 153 5.18 0.47 -15.24
C ASP A 153 6.43 1.36 -15.27
N ASN A 154 7.16 1.45 -14.15
CA ASN A 154 8.35 2.30 -14.02
C ASN A 154 8.07 3.78 -14.34
N PHE A 155 7.05 4.36 -13.73
CA PHE A 155 6.70 5.77 -13.96
C PHE A 155 6.68 6.56 -12.66
N THR A 156 7.10 7.83 -12.71
CA THR A 156 6.96 8.74 -11.58
C THR A 156 6.98 10.21 -11.99
N THR A 157 6.23 11.04 -11.28
CA THR A 157 6.40 12.51 -11.28
C THR A 157 7.04 13.02 -10.00
N SER A 158 7.57 12.12 -9.15
CA SER A 158 7.92 12.48 -7.80
C SER A 158 9.07 13.48 -7.74
N ILE A 159 8.88 14.54 -6.95
CA ILE A 159 9.89 15.57 -6.70
C ILE A 159 10.92 15.18 -5.64
N ILE A 160 10.76 14.01 -5.01
CA ILE A 160 11.74 13.45 -4.08
C ILE A 160 12.34 12.17 -4.67
N PRO A 161 13.52 11.72 -4.22
CA PRO A 161 14.18 10.58 -4.86
C PRO A 161 13.38 9.27 -4.78
N VAL A 162 13.29 8.56 -5.91
CA VAL A 162 12.69 7.22 -6.02
C VAL A 162 13.80 6.21 -6.21
N ARG A 163 13.96 5.27 -5.28
CA ARG A 163 15.14 4.40 -5.25
C ARG A 163 15.04 3.18 -6.17
N GLN A 164 16.05 3.02 -7.02
CA GLN A 164 16.16 1.89 -7.95
C GLN A 164 16.05 0.51 -7.29
N HIS A 165 16.57 0.33 -6.07
CA HIS A 165 16.53 -0.97 -5.41
C HIS A 165 15.09 -1.40 -5.09
N ILE A 166 14.20 -0.44 -4.78
CA ILE A 166 12.77 -0.70 -4.56
C ILE A 166 12.10 -1.10 -5.88
N MET A 167 12.43 -0.42 -6.99
CA MET A 167 11.95 -0.79 -8.32
C MET A 167 12.43 -2.19 -8.71
N LYS A 168 13.69 -2.53 -8.44
CA LYS A 168 14.28 -3.85 -8.73
C LYS A 168 13.61 -4.98 -7.94
N GLN A 169 13.34 -4.78 -6.66
CA GLN A 169 12.61 -5.73 -5.82
C GLN A 169 11.19 -6.00 -6.36
N ASN A 170 10.57 -5.00 -6.97
CA ASN A 170 9.22 -5.10 -7.53
C ASN A 170 9.17 -5.43 -9.04
N ARG A 171 10.30 -5.69 -9.71
CA ARG A 171 10.35 -5.86 -11.18
C ARG A 171 9.41 -6.95 -11.73
N ASN A 172 9.19 -8.01 -10.95
CA ASN A 172 8.31 -9.14 -11.31
C ASN A 172 6.91 -9.04 -10.69
N VAL A 173 6.67 -7.99 -9.89
CA VAL A 173 5.38 -7.71 -9.29
C VAL A 173 4.48 -7.07 -10.35
N LYS A 174 3.26 -7.60 -10.50
CA LYS A 174 2.26 -7.11 -11.46
C LYS A 174 1.03 -6.52 -10.78
N TRP A 175 1.02 -6.52 -9.46
CA TRP A 175 -0.09 -6.05 -8.64
C TRP A 175 0.38 -5.78 -7.22
N GLY A 176 -0.34 -4.94 -6.48
CA GLY A 176 0.01 -4.62 -5.11
C GLY A 176 -1.02 -3.76 -4.41
N ALA A 177 -0.61 -3.21 -3.28
CA ALA A 177 -1.36 -2.16 -2.61
C ALA A 177 -1.11 -0.81 -3.30
N SER A 178 -2.15 0.00 -3.44
CA SER A 178 -2.02 1.39 -3.89
C SER A 178 -2.33 2.32 -2.73
N TYR A 179 -1.53 3.37 -2.58
CA TYR A 179 -1.56 4.24 -1.42
C TYR A 179 -1.80 5.70 -1.81
N ILE A 180 -2.75 6.33 -1.14
CA ILE A 180 -3.02 7.75 -1.22
C ILE A 180 -2.72 8.36 0.14
N ALA A 181 -1.88 9.38 0.18
CA ALA A 181 -1.65 10.16 1.40
C ALA A 181 -2.08 11.60 1.19
N GLN A 182 -2.74 12.17 2.20
CA GLN A 182 -2.97 13.61 2.26
C GLN A 182 -1.77 14.38 2.86
N SER A 183 -0.70 13.70 3.24
CA SER A 183 0.53 14.30 3.74
C SER A 183 1.68 13.99 2.80
N GLY A 184 2.31 15.01 2.22
CA GLY A 184 3.41 14.85 1.28
C GLY A 184 4.59 14.08 1.87
N GLY A 185 5.00 14.40 3.09
CA GLY A 185 6.10 13.70 3.76
C GLY A 185 5.84 12.20 3.97
N LEU A 186 4.58 11.83 4.23
CA LEU A 186 4.19 10.42 4.42
C LEU A 186 3.85 9.71 3.09
N ALA A 187 3.50 10.44 2.04
CA ALA A 187 3.47 9.89 0.69
C ALA A 187 4.88 9.53 0.21
N GLY A 188 5.79 10.48 0.39
CA GLY A 188 7.17 10.36 -0.04
C GLY A 188 7.97 9.33 0.72
N GLY A 189 7.67 9.14 2.02
CA GLY A 189 8.31 8.15 2.88
C GLY A 189 8.26 6.71 2.36
N LEU A 190 7.28 6.34 1.52
CA LEU A 190 7.23 4.99 0.94
C LEU A 190 8.28 4.73 -0.14
N GLY A 191 8.90 5.77 -0.71
CA GLY A 191 10.09 5.60 -1.53
C GLY A 191 11.33 5.14 -0.73
N TRP A 192 11.21 4.98 0.59
CA TRP A 192 12.32 4.74 1.53
C TRP A 192 12.02 3.71 2.60
N TRP A 193 10.77 3.65 3.02
CA TRP A 193 10.35 2.78 4.11
C TRP A 193 10.10 1.37 3.59
N ALA A 194 10.97 0.45 3.97
CA ALA A 194 10.81 -0.98 3.75
C ALA A 194 10.05 -1.57 4.96
N PRO A 195 8.78 -1.98 4.82
CA PRO A 195 8.14 -2.82 5.84
C PRO A 195 8.98 -4.08 6.09
N GLY A 196 8.85 -4.69 7.27
CA GLY A 196 9.65 -5.85 7.67
C GLY A 196 9.58 -7.07 6.72
N GLN A 197 8.61 -7.08 5.80
CA GLN A 197 8.61 -7.95 4.63
C GLN A 197 8.29 -7.11 3.38
N ASN A 198 8.84 -7.49 2.22
CA ASN A 198 8.65 -6.78 0.96
C ASN A 198 7.19 -6.86 0.47
N VAL A 199 6.35 -5.94 0.93
CA VAL A 199 4.95 -5.82 0.52
C VAL A 199 4.88 -5.29 -0.92
N PRO A 200 4.19 -5.99 -1.85
CA PRO A 200 3.95 -5.48 -3.19
C PRO A 200 3.19 -4.15 -3.16
N ILE A 201 3.81 -3.09 -3.67
CA ILE A 201 3.17 -1.77 -3.88
C ILE A 201 2.97 -1.58 -5.38
N SER A 202 1.76 -1.14 -5.78
CA SER A 202 1.45 -0.81 -7.17
C SER A 202 1.66 0.69 -7.42
N LYS A 203 0.93 1.55 -6.69
CA LYS A 203 0.96 3.00 -6.92
C LYS A 203 1.00 3.78 -5.61
N VAL A 204 1.68 4.92 -5.61
CA VAL A 204 1.69 5.90 -4.52
C VAL A 204 1.30 7.26 -5.08
N VAL A 205 0.41 7.97 -4.40
CA VAL A 205 -0.18 9.23 -4.88
C VAL A 205 -0.23 10.25 -3.75
N HIS A 206 0.32 11.44 -4.00
CA HIS A 206 0.05 12.65 -3.23
C HIS A 206 -0.54 13.71 -4.15
N LEU A 207 -1.84 13.97 -4.03
CA LEU A 207 -2.57 14.91 -4.90
C LEU A 207 -2.42 16.39 -4.51
N GLY A 208 -1.73 16.70 -3.41
CA GLY A 208 -1.67 18.07 -2.91
C GLY A 208 -3.07 18.58 -2.58
N HIS A 209 -3.48 19.69 -3.21
CA HIS A 209 -4.81 20.26 -3.00
C HIS A 209 -5.95 19.56 -3.75
N GLY A 210 -5.65 18.87 -4.86
CA GLY A 210 -6.63 18.07 -5.61
C GLY A 210 -7.87 18.83 -6.08
N PHE A 211 -7.73 19.93 -6.83
CA PHE A 211 -8.90 20.72 -7.27
C PHE A 211 -9.66 20.10 -8.45
N ASN A 212 -8.95 19.82 -9.55
CA ASN A 212 -9.55 19.20 -10.73
C ASN A 212 -9.65 17.68 -10.57
N ILE A 213 -8.52 16.98 -10.39
CA ILE A 213 -8.51 15.56 -9.98
C ILE A 213 -8.48 15.47 -8.46
N LYS A 214 -9.52 14.84 -7.89
CA LYS A 214 -9.70 14.64 -6.44
C LYS A 214 -9.31 13.23 -6.02
N GLU A 215 -9.14 13.00 -4.71
CA GLU A 215 -8.92 11.65 -4.16
C GLU A 215 -10.05 10.69 -4.54
N SER A 216 -11.29 11.18 -4.64
CA SER A 216 -12.45 10.41 -5.11
C SER A 216 -12.27 9.87 -6.54
N ASP A 217 -11.72 10.69 -7.44
CA ASP A 217 -11.44 10.28 -8.82
C ASP A 217 -10.34 9.19 -8.85
N VAL A 218 -9.29 9.34 -8.04
CA VAL A 218 -8.21 8.34 -7.92
C VAL A 218 -8.72 7.04 -7.31
N LEU A 219 -9.60 7.10 -6.30
CA LEU A 219 -10.25 5.91 -5.74
C LEU A 219 -11.08 5.17 -6.78
N HIS A 220 -11.83 5.89 -7.62
CA HIS A 220 -12.56 5.28 -8.73
C HIS A 220 -11.64 4.62 -9.74
N TYR A 221 -10.51 5.24 -10.07
CA TYR A 221 -9.49 4.60 -10.91
C TYR A 221 -8.91 3.34 -10.25
N PHE A 222 -8.56 3.39 -8.97
CA PHE A 222 -8.05 2.25 -8.22
C PHE A 222 -9.07 1.13 -8.05
N ARG A 223 -10.37 1.42 -8.05
CA ARG A 223 -11.44 0.41 -8.06
C ARG A 223 -11.37 -0.48 -9.30
N GLU A 224 -11.16 0.11 -10.47
CA GLU A 224 -11.10 -0.62 -11.74
C GLU A 224 -9.70 -1.15 -12.08
N ASP A 225 -8.65 -0.53 -11.51
CA ASP A 225 -7.27 -0.88 -11.83
C ASP A 225 -6.91 -2.31 -11.40
N THR A 226 -6.67 -3.19 -12.38
CA THR A 226 -6.37 -4.61 -12.11
C THR A 226 -5.06 -4.81 -11.34
N GLU A 227 -4.15 -3.85 -11.34
CA GLU A 227 -2.88 -3.89 -10.61
C GLU A 227 -3.06 -3.52 -9.13
N THR A 228 -4.07 -2.73 -8.81
CA THR A 228 -4.43 -2.40 -7.42
C THR A 228 -5.30 -3.50 -6.83
N LYS A 229 -4.83 -4.14 -5.76
CA LYS A 229 -5.58 -5.18 -5.02
C LYS A 229 -6.07 -4.72 -3.65
N VAL A 230 -5.36 -3.78 -3.03
CA VAL A 230 -5.66 -3.20 -1.72
C VAL A 230 -5.43 -1.70 -1.82
N ILE A 231 -6.31 -0.90 -1.23
CA ILE A 231 -6.17 0.56 -1.20
C ILE A 231 -5.83 0.99 0.22
N LEU A 232 -4.80 1.82 0.36
CA LEU A 232 -4.31 2.34 1.63
C LEU A 232 -4.49 3.86 1.64
N LEU A 233 -5.02 4.41 2.72
CA LEU A 233 -5.31 5.83 2.85
C LEU A 233 -4.69 6.42 4.12
N PHE A 234 -3.86 7.45 3.97
CA PHE A 234 -3.48 8.32 5.09
C PHE A 234 -4.27 9.62 5.02
N LEU A 235 -5.09 9.87 6.04
CA LEU A 235 -6.11 10.91 6.02
C LEU A 235 -5.93 11.91 7.17
N ARG A 236 -5.86 13.19 6.83
CA ARG A 236 -6.01 14.33 7.75
C ARG A 236 -7.46 14.78 7.84
N GLU A 237 -8.16 14.72 6.71
CA GLU A 237 -9.57 15.12 6.57
C GLU A 237 -10.35 14.06 5.80
N ILE A 238 -11.62 13.90 6.17
CA ILE A 238 -12.54 12.97 5.53
C ILE A 238 -13.65 13.83 4.92
N SER A 239 -13.77 13.86 3.59
CA SER A 239 -14.84 14.56 2.88
C SER A 239 -16.04 13.64 2.61
N ASP A 240 -17.21 14.19 2.28
CA ASP A 240 -18.35 13.37 1.85
C ASP A 240 -18.07 12.68 0.50
N ASP A 241 -17.32 13.33 -0.40
CA ASP A 241 -16.84 12.72 -1.65
C ASP A 241 -15.95 11.49 -1.38
N LEU A 242 -15.06 11.56 -0.37
CA LEU A 242 -14.24 10.44 0.06
C LEU A 242 -15.09 9.28 0.58
N ILE A 243 -16.05 9.58 1.47
CA ILE A 243 -16.96 8.57 2.04
C ILE A 243 -17.75 7.87 0.92
N ASN A 244 -18.31 8.64 -0.02
CA ASN A 244 -19.05 8.09 -1.16
C ASN A 244 -18.17 7.20 -2.05
N SER A 245 -16.92 7.59 -2.26
CA SER A 245 -15.96 6.83 -3.06
C SER A 245 -15.56 5.53 -2.36
N VAL A 246 -15.28 5.58 -1.05
CA VAL A 246 -14.99 4.37 -0.26
C VAL A 246 -16.19 3.43 -0.24
N ASN A 247 -17.41 3.94 -0.11
CA ASN A 247 -18.64 3.14 -0.19
C ASN A 247 -18.74 2.35 -1.51
N ALA A 248 -18.34 2.98 -2.63
CA ALA A 248 -18.36 2.34 -3.95
C ALA A 248 -17.18 1.37 -4.18
N CYS A 249 -16.04 1.58 -3.52
CA CYS A 249 -14.82 0.80 -3.71
C CYS A 249 -14.73 -0.40 -2.76
N ALA A 250 -15.08 -0.21 -1.48
CA ALA A 250 -14.87 -1.18 -0.41
C ALA A 250 -15.47 -2.57 -0.69
N PRO A 251 -16.67 -2.72 -1.28
CA PRO A 251 -17.21 -4.04 -1.61
C PRO A 251 -16.37 -4.83 -2.63
N ILE A 252 -15.53 -4.16 -3.42
CA ILE A 252 -14.74 -4.77 -4.50
C ILE A 252 -13.27 -4.93 -4.11
N LYS A 253 -12.71 -3.95 -3.40
CA LYS A 253 -11.32 -3.98 -2.93
C LYS A 253 -11.24 -3.52 -1.47
N PRO A 254 -10.41 -4.14 -0.62
CA PRO A 254 -10.18 -3.65 0.73
C PRO A 254 -9.64 -2.22 0.71
N VAL A 255 -10.24 -1.34 1.52
CA VAL A 255 -9.79 0.04 1.72
C VAL A 255 -9.40 0.21 3.18
N LEU A 256 -8.10 0.26 3.45
CA LEU A 256 -7.56 0.49 4.80
C LEU A 256 -7.24 1.96 4.95
N PHE A 257 -7.50 2.53 6.14
CA PHE A 257 -7.21 3.93 6.38
C PHE A 257 -6.64 4.19 7.78
N PHE A 258 -5.72 5.15 7.86
CA PHE A 258 -5.25 5.75 9.10
C PHE A 258 -5.68 7.22 9.11
N TYR A 259 -6.48 7.59 10.11
CA TYR A 259 -7.02 8.94 10.24
C TYR A 259 -6.37 9.65 11.44
N VAL A 260 -5.70 10.77 11.17
CA VAL A 260 -5.05 11.59 12.22
C VAL A 260 -5.86 12.83 12.60
N GLY A 261 -6.97 13.06 11.92
CA GLY A 261 -7.85 14.19 12.22
C GLY A 261 -8.70 13.95 13.47
N LYS A 262 -9.50 14.96 13.83
CA LYS A 262 -10.25 14.98 15.10
C LYS A 262 -11.75 14.71 14.95
N ASN A 263 -12.25 14.57 13.72
CA ASN A 263 -13.69 14.40 13.47
C ASN A 263 -14.09 12.92 13.57
N SER A 264 -14.40 12.49 14.79
CA SER A 264 -14.79 11.10 15.09
C SER A 264 -16.08 10.67 14.40
N GLU A 265 -17.01 11.59 14.16
CA GLU A 265 -18.26 11.30 13.44
C GLU A 265 -17.98 10.92 11.98
N ARG A 266 -17.10 11.68 11.31
CA ARG A 266 -16.70 11.36 9.93
C ARG A 266 -15.87 10.09 9.85
N GLU A 267 -14.99 9.84 10.82
CA GLU A 267 -14.26 8.58 10.90
C GLU A 267 -15.21 7.38 11.05
N LYS A 268 -16.21 7.50 11.94
CA LYS A 268 -17.25 6.48 12.12
C LYS A 268 -18.03 6.24 10.83
N LYS A 269 -18.47 7.31 10.14
CA LYS A 269 -19.19 7.21 8.86
C LYS A 269 -18.34 6.52 7.79
N LEU A 270 -17.03 6.79 7.74
CA LEU A 270 -16.10 6.11 6.83
C LEU A 270 -15.99 4.60 7.13
N LYS A 271 -15.98 4.20 8.41
CA LYS A 271 -16.03 2.79 8.83
C LYS A 271 -17.35 2.12 8.44
N GLU A 272 -18.48 2.81 8.65
CA GLU A 272 -19.82 2.30 8.31
C GLU A 272 -19.94 1.95 6.83
N VAL A 273 -19.39 2.78 5.94
CA VAL A 273 -19.37 2.53 4.48
C VAL A 273 -18.33 1.49 4.02
N GLY A 274 -17.53 0.93 4.93
CA GLY A 274 -16.63 -0.19 4.63
C GLY A 274 -15.14 0.16 4.63
N GLY A 275 -14.75 1.37 5.06
CA GLY A 275 -13.36 1.66 5.37
C GLY A 275 -12.87 0.85 6.57
N LEU A 276 -11.69 0.24 6.45
CA LEU A 276 -11.04 -0.54 7.50
C LEU A 276 -10.03 0.35 8.23
N GLY A 277 -10.43 0.90 9.38
CA GLY A 277 -9.55 1.76 10.18
C GLY A 277 -8.43 0.97 10.84
N VAL A 278 -7.22 1.53 10.83
CA VAL A 278 -6.03 1.00 11.53
C VAL A 278 -5.61 1.92 12.68
N GLU A 279 -4.83 1.40 13.65
CA GLU A 279 -4.46 2.12 14.87
C GLU A 279 -3.20 2.98 14.71
N ASN A 280 -2.33 2.65 13.76
CA ASN A 280 -1.12 3.41 13.48
C ASN A 280 -0.73 3.33 12.00
N TYR A 281 0.17 4.21 11.58
CA TYR A 281 0.59 4.31 10.18
C TYR A 281 1.21 3.01 9.62
N ILE A 282 1.99 2.29 10.43
CA ILE A 282 2.70 1.06 10.00
C ILE A 282 1.69 -0.03 9.64
N GLU A 283 0.57 -0.10 10.37
CA GLU A 283 -0.50 -1.07 10.12
C GLU A 283 -1.12 -1.00 8.73
N LEU A 284 -1.10 0.15 8.04
CA LEU A 284 -1.58 0.22 6.66
C LEU A 284 -0.91 -0.82 5.78
N PHE A 285 0.41 -0.97 5.92
CA PHE A 285 1.22 -1.84 5.05
C PHE A 285 1.38 -3.23 5.65
N ASP A 286 1.49 -3.31 6.97
CA ASP A 286 1.50 -4.57 7.72
C ASP A 286 0.18 -5.35 7.54
N PHE A 287 -0.94 -4.66 7.35
CA PHE A 287 -2.20 -5.34 7.02
C PHE A 287 -2.38 -5.50 5.52
N ALA A 288 -1.81 -4.62 4.68
CA ALA A 288 -1.77 -4.84 3.24
C ALA A 288 -1.17 -6.21 2.89
N LYS A 289 -0.04 -6.62 3.50
CA LYS A 289 0.51 -7.97 3.28
C LYS A 289 -0.48 -9.09 3.63
N ILE A 290 -1.27 -8.94 4.69
CA ILE A 290 -2.31 -9.93 5.04
C ILE A 290 -3.37 -9.99 3.94
N PHE A 291 -3.91 -8.85 3.50
CA PHE A 291 -4.92 -8.81 2.43
C PHE A 291 -4.39 -9.29 1.07
N LEU A 292 -3.11 -9.09 0.79
CA LEU A 292 -2.46 -9.50 -0.46
C LEU A 292 -2.09 -10.99 -0.48
N TRP A 293 -1.79 -11.59 0.66
CA TRP A 293 -1.17 -12.93 0.72
C TRP A 293 -2.04 -14.01 1.37
N CYS A 294 -2.99 -13.62 2.23
CA CYS A 294 -3.89 -14.56 2.89
C CYS A 294 -5.20 -14.74 2.10
N PRO A 295 -5.73 -15.98 2.04
CA PRO A 295 -7.06 -16.22 1.49
C PRO A 295 -8.16 -15.63 2.40
N ALA A 296 -9.38 -15.57 1.89
CA ALA A 296 -10.55 -15.17 2.68
C ALA A 296 -10.81 -16.18 3.83
N PRO A 297 -10.75 -15.76 5.11
CA PRO A 297 -11.03 -16.65 6.23
C PRO A 297 -12.52 -17.00 6.27
N LYS A 298 -12.81 -18.27 6.59
CA LYS A 298 -14.19 -18.79 6.69
C LYS A 298 -14.86 -18.49 8.03
N GLY A 299 -14.11 -18.00 9.02
CA GLY A 299 -14.64 -17.75 10.35
C GLY A 299 -13.58 -17.24 11.35
N PRO A 300 -14.00 -16.99 12.60
CA PRO A 300 -13.16 -16.40 13.64
C PRO A 300 -12.38 -17.42 14.48
N ASN A 301 -12.49 -18.71 14.18
CA ASN A 301 -11.93 -19.78 15.00
C ASN A 301 -10.53 -20.16 14.50
N LEU A 302 -9.51 -19.98 15.34
CA LEU A 302 -8.11 -20.12 14.98
C LEU A 302 -7.44 -21.31 15.67
N GLY A 303 -6.46 -21.89 14.97
CA GLY A 303 -5.43 -22.69 15.58
C GLY A 303 -4.28 -21.79 16.08
N ILE A 304 -3.65 -22.16 17.20
CA ILE A 304 -2.38 -21.56 17.62
C ILE A 304 -1.36 -22.69 17.78
N ILE A 305 -0.15 -22.46 17.29
CA ILE A 305 1.01 -23.30 17.60
C ILE A 305 2.07 -22.38 18.18
N GLY A 306 2.61 -22.73 19.35
CA GLY A 306 3.62 -21.89 19.98
C GLY A 306 4.59 -22.66 20.89
N PRO A 307 5.74 -22.05 21.17
CA PRO A 307 6.84 -22.63 21.93
C PRO A 307 6.70 -22.49 23.44
N SER A 308 5.71 -21.74 23.93
CA SER A 308 5.54 -21.47 25.35
C SER A 308 4.10 -21.08 25.69
N SER A 309 3.66 -21.42 26.91
CA SER A 309 2.35 -20.99 27.43
C SER A 309 2.23 -19.46 27.51
N GLY A 310 3.34 -18.75 27.75
CA GLY A 310 3.38 -17.28 27.78
C GLY A 310 3.00 -16.65 26.45
N ALA A 311 3.68 -17.03 25.36
CA ALA A 311 3.37 -16.57 24.01
C ALA A 311 1.92 -16.88 23.62
N ILE A 312 1.48 -18.12 23.89
CA ILE A 312 0.10 -18.55 23.60
C ILE A 312 -0.92 -17.72 24.38
N HIS A 313 -0.68 -17.43 25.66
CA HIS A 313 -1.59 -16.61 26.47
C HIS A 313 -1.67 -15.16 25.99
N ILE A 314 -0.58 -14.57 25.52
CA ILE A 314 -0.58 -13.21 24.95
C ILE A 314 -1.42 -13.18 23.67
N ILE A 315 -1.20 -14.13 22.75
CA ILE A 315 -2.00 -14.27 21.51
C ILE A 315 -3.48 -14.50 21.86
N ALA A 316 -3.78 -15.43 22.75
CA ALA A 316 -5.16 -15.74 23.14
C ALA A 316 -5.85 -14.57 23.85
N LYS A 317 -5.12 -13.79 24.65
CA LYS A 317 -5.64 -12.56 25.27
C LYS A 317 -6.02 -11.53 24.20
N GLU A 318 -5.18 -11.33 23.20
CA GLU A 318 -5.49 -10.41 22.11
C GLU A 318 -6.64 -10.93 21.24
N MET A 319 -6.66 -12.22 20.92
CA MET A 319 -7.77 -12.84 20.18
C MET A 319 -9.12 -12.57 20.86
N ARG A 320 -9.18 -12.68 22.19
CA ARG A 320 -10.40 -12.35 22.96
C ARG A 320 -10.83 -10.89 22.80
N LYS A 321 -9.91 -9.93 22.75
CA LYS A 321 -10.25 -8.51 22.52
C LYS A 321 -10.78 -8.26 21.11
N GLN A 322 -10.36 -9.07 20.15
CA GLN A 322 -10.76 -8.98 18.74
C GLN A 322 -11.96 -9.90 18.40
N ASP A 323 -12.66 -10.43 19.40
CA ASP A 323 -13.77 -11.39 19.21
C ASP A 323 -13.38 -12.60 18.32
N LEU A 324 -12.13 -13.05 18.44
CA LEU A 324 -11.61 -14.27 17.84
C LEU A 324 -11.53 -15.36 18.91
N SER A 325 -11.60 -16.62 18.48
CA SER A 325 -11.68 -17.76 19.41
C SER A 325 -10.74 -18.89 18.98
N LEU A 326 -10.35 -19.73 19.94
CA LEU A 326 -9.68 -20.99 19.64
C LEU A 326 -10.68 -21.96 19.01
N ALA A 327 -10.31 -22.58 17.91
CA ALA A 327 -11.08 -23.65 17.31
C ALA A 327 -11.17 -24.88 18.24
N LYS A 328 -12.37 -25.44 18.36
CA LYS A 328 -12.62 -26.72 19.06
C LYS A 328 -12.55 -27.85 18.04
N ILE A 329 -11.38 -28.48 17.96
CA ILE A 329 -11.10 -29.56 17.01
C ILE A 329 -11.77 -30.87 17.42
N ASP A 330 -11.98 -31.76 16.46
CA ASP A 330 -12.54 -33.09 16.72
C ASP A 330 -11.57 -34.02 17.45
N ASN A 331 -12.10 -35.12 18.00
CA ASN A 331 -11.30 -36.09 18.75
C ASN A 331 -10.20 -36.75 17.91
N LYS A 332 -10.41 -36.90 16.59
CA LYS A 332 -9.46 -37.54 15.69
C LYS A 332 -8.20 -36.67 15.54
N HIS A 333 -8.37 -35.39 15.21
CA HIS A 333 -7.29 -34.43 15.06
C HIS A 333 -6.62 -34.13 16.39
N ARG A 334 -7.41 -34.02 17.48
CA ARG A 334 -6.90 -33.90 18.84
C ARG A 334 -5.96 -35.04 19.21
N ASN A 335 -6.37 -36.30 19.00
CA ASN A 335 -5.53 -37.45 19.35
C ASN A 335 -4.24 -37.48 18.53
N ILE A 336 -4.27 -37.12 17.25
CA ILE A 336 -3.05 -37.02 16.43
C ILE A 336 -2.04 -36.03 17.03
N ILE A 337 -2.52 -34.87 17.52
CA ILE A 337 -1.65 -33.87 18.15
C ILE A 337 -1.07 -34.43 19.45
N LEU A 338 -1.90 -34.98 20.33
CA LEU A 338 -1.44 -35.54 21.60
C LEU A 338 -0.42 -36.66 21.42
N ASP A 339 -0.65 -37.55 20.45
CA ASP A 339 0.21 -38.71 20.21
C ASP A 339 1.55 -38.32 19.57
N LYS A 340 1.56 -37.32 18.68
CA LYS A 340 2.73 -37.02 17.83
C LYS A 340 3.54 -35.80 18.26
N VAL A 341 2.95 -34.88 19.01
CA VAL A 341 3.63 -33.64 19.44
C VAL A 341 4.34 -33.83 20.79
N GLY A 342 4.12 -34.94 21.48
CA GLY A 342 5.02 -35.45 22.53
C GLY A 342 5.26 -34.50 23.72
N GLY A 343 4.37 -33.54 23.93
CA GLY A 343 4.54 -32.48 24.93
C GLY A 343 3.43 -31.44 24.89
N SER A 344 2.29 -31.73 24.22
CA SER A 344 1.18 -30.78 24.23
C SER A 344 0.60 -30.71 25.64
N THR A 345 0.93 -29.65 26.39
CA THR A 345 0.32 -29.37 27.70
C THR A 345 -1.19 -29.15 27.58
N CYS A 346 -1.67 -28.95 26.35
CA CYS A 346 -3.05 -28.74 26.02
C CYS A 346 -3.80 -30.05 25.71
N ILE A 347 -4.58 -30.51 26.69
CA ILE A 347 -5.44 -31.70 26.56
C ILE A 347 -6.47 -31.53 25.42
N THR A 348 -6.81 -30.31 24.99
CA THR A 348 -7.78 -30.07 23.91
C THR A 348 -7.16 -30.12 22.51
N GLY A 349 -5.84 -30.20 22.40
CA GLY A 349 -5.10 -30.23 21.11
C GLY A 349 -5.08 -28.89 20.35
N ASN A 350 -5.74 -27.85 20.86
CA ASN A 350 -5.61 -26.47 20.40
C ASN A 350 -5.85 -25.54 21.60
N PRO A 351 -4.92 -24.63 21.93
CA PRO A 351 -3.63 -24.35 21.27
C PRO A 351 -2.64 -25.51 21.37
N VAL A 352 -1.67 -25.57 20.46
CA VAL A 352 -0.53 -26.50 20.58
C VAL A 352 0.62 -25.78 21.26
N ASP A 353 0.80 -26.08 22.54
CA ASP A 353 1.96 -25.70 23.35
C ASP A 353 2.91 -26.88 23.44
N TYR A 354 4.11 -26.83 22.85
CA TYR A 354 5.05 -27.96 22.90
C TYR A 354 6.15 -27.81 23.98
N TRP A 355 6.04 -26.82 24.86
CA TRP A 355 7.06 -26.57 25.88
C TRP A 355 7.00 -27.51 27.09
N PRO A 356 8.15 -27.86 27.69
CA PRO A 356 9.50 -27.75 27.13
C PRO A 356 9.79 -28.92 26.17
N PRO A 357 10.55 -28.70 25.09
CA PRO A 357 11.01 -29.81 24.27
C PRO A 357 12.06 -30.65 25.02
N ASP A 358 12.07 -31.96 24.81
CA ASP A 358 13.10 -32.86 25.38
C ASP A 358 14.54 -32.43 25.03
N LYS A 359 14.72 -31.88 23.83
CA LYS A 359 15.97 -31.32 23.31
C LYS A 359 15.68 -30.17 22.34
N PHE A 360 16.52 -29.14 22.36
CA PHE A 360 16.50 -28.03 21.40
C PHE A 360 17.09 -28.45 20.04
N ILE A 361 16.49 -29.44 19.39
CA ILE A 361 16.87 -29.90 18.06
C ILE A 361 15.89 -29.31 17.05
N GLY A 362 16.40 -28.42 16.20
CA GLY A 362 15.63 -27.71 15.18
C GLY A 362 14.71 -28.61 14.34
N THR A 363 15.23 -29.72 13.81
CA THR A 363 14.45 -30.68 12.99
C THR A 363 13.27 -31.31 13.75
N LYS A 364 13.41 -31.55 15.06
CA LYS A 364 12.31 -32.05 15.89
C LYS A 364 11.23 -30.97 16.07
N ILE A 365 11.64 -29.73 16.33
CA ILE A 365 10.74 -28.60 16.46
C ILE A 365 10.00 -28.35 15.13
N CYS A 366 10.70 -28.33 14.00
CA CYS A 366 10.05 -28.29 12.67
C CYS A 366 9.04 -29.42 12.47
N GLY A 367 9.36 -30.64 12.94
CA GLY A 367 8.44 -31.78 12.94
C GLY A 367 7.14 -31.48 13.69
N ILE A 368 7.23 -30.86 14.87
CA ILE A 368 6.08 -30.44 15.67
C ILE A 368 5.21 -29.43 14.91
N TYR A 369 5.81 -28.36 14.36
CA TYR A 369 5.06 -27.37 13.59
C TYR A 369 4.42 -27.97 12.35
N ASN A 370 5.12 -28.86 11.64
CA ASN A 370 4.60 -29.53 10.45
C ASN A 370 3.41 -30.44 10.76
N VAL A 371 3.51 -31.30 11.78
CA VAL A 371 2.41 -32.19 12.18
C VAL A 371 1.22 -31.40 12.71
N SER A 372 1.47 -30.43 13.58
CA SER A 372 0.42 -29.59 14.19
C SER A 372 -0.31 -28.77 13.14
N SER A 373 0.41 -28.09 12.24
CA SER A 373 -0.19 -27.26 11.19
C SER A 373 -1.04 -28.09 10.24
N LYS A 374 -0.53 -29.23 9.76
CA LYS A 374 -1.30 -30.14 8.90
C LYS A 374 -2.53 -30.71 9.58
N THR A 375 -2.46 -30.93 10.89
CA THR A 375 -3.58 -31.52 11.64
C THR A 375 -4.66 -30.48 11.94
N LEU A 376 -4.28 -29.31 12.44
CA LEU A 376 -5.21 -28.21 12.69
C LEU A 376 -5.86 -27.72 11.40
N LEU A 377 -5.09 -27.48 10.33
CA LEU A 377 -5.64 -26.98 9.07
C LEU A 377 -6.52 -27.99 8.32
N LYS A 378 -6.45 -29.30 8.64
CA LYS A 378 -7.40 -30.31 8.13
C LYS A 378 -8.75 -30.27 8.83
N ASP A 379 -8.82 -29.80 10.08
CA ASP A 379 -10.06 -29.73 10.82
C ASP A 379 -10.92 -28.56 10.30
N ASN A 380 -12.21 -28.82 10.00
CA ASN A 380 -13.12 -27.82 9.44
C ASN A 380 -13.47 -26.70 10.43
N SER A 381 -13.30 -26.93 11.74
CA SER A 381 -13.51 -25.90 12.78
C SER A 381 -12.40 -24.84 12.80
N VAL A 382 -11.22 -25.14 12.23
CA VAL A 382 -10.08 -24.22 12.15
C VAL A 382 -10.18 -23.39 10.87
N ASN A 383 -10.26 -22.08 11.01
CA ASN A 383 -10.40 -21.15 9.89
C ASN A 383 -9.09 -20.45 9.48
N GLY A 384 -8.07 -20.52 10.32
CA GLY A 384 -6.74 -19.99 10.09
C GLY A 384 -5.78 -20.40 11.21
N LEU A 385 -4.51 -20.06 11.07
CA LEU A 385 -3.44 -20.45 11.99
C LEU A 385 -2.60 -19.23 12.38
N ILE A 386 -2.36 -19.08 13.68
CA ILE A 386 -1.32 -18.19 14.22
C ILE A 386 -0.15 -19.04 14.70
N LEU A 387 1.02 -18.80 14.12
CA LEU A 387 2.28 -19.44 14.47
C LEU A 387 3.05 -18.47 15.38
N ALA A 388 3.24 -18.82 16.64
CA ALA A 388 4.20 -18.14 17.50
C ALA A 388 5.55 -18.81 17.34
N LEU A 389 6.62 -18.07 17.13
CA LEU A 389 7.98 -18.60 17.01
C LEU A 389 8.90 -17.83 17.95
N GLU A 390 9.61 -18.56 18.82
CA GLU A 390 10.69 -18.04 19.67
C GLU A 390 11.97 -18.76 19.23
N PHE A 391 13.06 -18.02 19.01
CA PHE A 391 14.31 -18.58 18.49
C PHE A 391 15.51 -18.20 19.36
N PHE A 392 16.27 -19.23 19.71
CA PHE A 392 17.68 -19.13 20.12
C PHE A 392 18.55 -19.57 18.93
N ILE A 393 19.79 -19.08 18.83
CA ILE A 393 20.72 -19.39 17.74
C ILE A 393 20.94 -20.91 17.58
N GLU A 394 20.83 -21.68 18.65
CA GLU A 394 21.00 -23.13 18.66
C GLU A 394 19.82 -23.89 18.02
N ILE A 395 18.66 -23.24 17.84
CA ILE A 395 17.49 -23.85 17.22
C ILE A 395 17.46 -23.49 15.73
N GLU A 396 17.95 -24.41 14.90
CA GLU A 396 17.78 -24.32 13.44
C GLU A 396 16.34 -24.64 13.02
N PHE A 397 15.49 -23.62 12.91
CA PHE A 397 14.14 -23.78 12.39
C PHE A 397 14.06 -23.51 10.88
N ASP A 398 13.78 -24.54 10.11
CA ASP A 398 13.49 -24.43 8.69
C ASP A 398 12.02 -24.05 8.46
N PHE A 399 11.79 -22.79 8.08
CA PHE A 399 10.46 -22.26 7.77
C PHE A 399 9.93 -22.74 6.40
N SER A 400 10.76 -23.34 5.55
CA SER A 400 10.37 -23.81 4.22
C SER A 400 9.32 -24.94 4.26
N ILE A 401 9.17 -25.61 5.41
CA ILE A 401 8.13 -26.62 5.66
C ILE A 401 6.71 -26.08 5.37
N PHE A 402 6.49 -24.77 5.51
CA PHE A 402 5.20 -24.14 5.27
C PHE A 402 4.83 -24.04 3.79
N LYS A 403 5.77 -24.26 2.86
CA LYS A 403 5.48 -24.35 1.42
C LYS A 403 4.42 -25.41 1.14
N ASN A 404 4.71 -26.65 1.53
CA ASN A 404 3.80 -27.78 1.35
C ASN A 404 2.49 -27.59 2.14
N ILE A 405 2.57 -27.03 3.36
CA ILE A 405 1.38 -26.78 4.18
C ILE A 405 0.42 -25.80 3.48
N LYS A 406 0.95 -24.73 2.87
CA LYS A 406 0.17 -23.74 2.13
C LYS A 406 -0.41 -24.33 0.83
N GLU A 407 0.34 -25.18 0.14
CA GLU A 407 -0.14 -25.90 -1.05
C GLU A 407 -1.30 -26.86 -0.71
N LEU A 408 -1.26 -27.53 0.45
CA LEU A 408 -2.31 -28.42 0.92
C LEU A 408 -3.55 -27.69 1.47
N HIS A 409 -3.36 -26.49 2.02
CA HIS A 409 -4.42 -25.69 2.66
C HIS A 409 -4.46 -24.25 2.13
N PRO A 410 -4.65 -24.06 0.80
CA PRO A 410 -4.58 -22.75 0.18
C PRO A 410 -5.75 -21.84 0.57
N ASP A 411 -6.78 -22.38 1.23
CA ASP A 411 -8.03 -21.70 1.61
C ASP A 411 -8.05 -21.19 3.05
N LYS A 412 -6.98 -21.40 3.83
CA LYS A 412 -6.89 -20.98 5.24
C LYS A 412 -5.68 -20.06 5.46
N PRO A 413 -5.85 -18.88 6.10
CA PRO A 413 -4.75 -17.99 6.40
C PRO A 413 -3.75 -18.62 7.38
N ILE A 414 -2.47 -18.36 7.14
CA ILE A 414 -1.37 -18.67 8.06
C ILE A 414 -0.66 -17.34 8.32
N ILE A 415 -0.57 -16.95 9.59
CA ILE A 415 0.13 -15.74 10.04
C ILE A 415 1.15 -16.17 11.09
N ALA A 416 2.36 -15.63 11.02
CA ALA A 416 3.40 -15.89 11.99
C ALA A 416 3.72 -14.64 12.82
N THR A 417 4.11 -14.87 14.06
CA THR A 417 4.69 -13.86 14.93
C THR A 417 5.98 -14.40 15.53
N LEU A 418 7.03 -13.58 15.45
CA LEU A 418 8.31 -13.87 16.08
C LEU A 418 8.33 -13.18 17.44
N ILE A 419 8.53 -13.91 18.52
CA ILE A 419 8.55 -13.38 19.88
C ILE A 419 9.95 -13.63 20.41
N GLN A 420 10.67 -12.57 20.80
CA GLN A 420 12.03 -12.68 21.35
C GLN A 420 12.98 -13.54 20.48
N ALA A 421 12.76 -13.57 19.16
CA ALA A 421 13.59 -14.30 18.24
C ALA A 421 14.94 -13.60 18.06
N GLU A 422 16.03 -14.35 18.18
CA GLU A 422 17.34 -13.80 17.87
C GLU A 422 17.47 -13.38 16.39
N SER A 423 18.17 -12.27 16.16
CA SER A 423 18.12 -11.53 14.91
C SER A 423 18.49 -12.33 13.66
N GLU A 424 19.45 -13.26 13.76
CA GLU A 424 19.84 -14.11 12.62
C GLU A 424 18.75 -15.11 12.25
N GLY A 425 18.12 -15.74 13.25
CA GLY A 425 16.99 -16.64 13.04
C GLY A 425 15.77 -15.89 12.49
N ALA A 426 15.48 -14.71 13.04
CA ALA A 426 14.39 -13.87 12.58
C ALA A 426 14.53 -13.49 11.09
N LYS A 427 15.73 -13.05 10.66
CA LYS A 427 16.01 -12.72 9.25
C LYS A 427 15.75 -13.90 8.32
N ARG A 428 16.29 -15.09 8.62
CA ARG A 428 16.08 -16.29 7.80
C ARG A 428 14.60 -16.64 7.64
N VAL A 429 13.83 -16.55 8.74
CA VAL A 429 12.39 -16.80 8.72
C VAL A 429 11.65 -15.74 7.91
N ILE A 430 11.96 -14.47 8.10
CA ILE A 430 11.33 -13.35 7.37
C ILE A 430 11.60 -13.46 5.86
N GLU A 431 12.82 -13.79 5.45
CA GLU A 431 13.19 -14.01 4.05
C GLU A 431 12.37 -15.15 3.44
N THR A 432 12.41 -16.34 4.06
CA THR A 432 11.67 -17.52 3.60
C THR A 432 10.15 -17.27 3.59
N ALA A 433 9.61 -16.65 4.64
CA ALA A 433 8.19 -16.34 4.74
C ALA A 433 7.75 -15.31 3.68
N THR A 434 8.63 -14.37 3.30
CA THR A 434 8.36 -13.41 2.22
C THR A 434 8.23 -14.14 0.87
N GLU A 435 9.12 -15.08 0.57
CA GLU A 435 9.03 -15.92 -0.63
C GLU A 435 7.75 -16.77 -0.66
N LEU A 436 7.39 -17.34 0.49
CA LEU A 436 6.17 -18.14 0.66
C LEU A 436 4.89 -17.27 0.76
N LYS A 437 5.02 -15.94 0.83
CA LYS A 437 3.92 -15.00 1.07
C LYS A 437 3.13 -15.38 2.33
N ILE A 438 3.83 -15.52 3.45
CA ILE A 438 3.26 -15.72 4.78
C ILE A 438 3.56 -14.46 5.61
N PRO A 439 2.54 -13.74 6.09
CA PRO A 439 2.76 -12.55 6.93
C PRO A 439 3.47 -12.91 8.24
N VAL A 440 4.53 -12.17 8.56
CA VAL A 440 5.34 -12.29 9.78
C VAL A 440 5.33 -10.96 10.53
N PHE A 441 5.18 -11.02 11.85
CA PHE A 441 5.20 -9.87 12.76
C PHE A 441 6.21 -10.09 13.88
N GLU A 442 7.28 -9.32 13.89
CA GLU A 442 8.34 -9.41 14.89
C GLU A 442 7.98 -8.58 16.13
N ASN A 443 7.87 -9.25 17.28
CA ASN A 443 7.49 -8.73 18.60
C ASN A 443 6.15 -7.97 18.64
N GLU A 444 5.24 -8.29 17.70
CA GLU A 444 4.04 -7.48 17.42
C GLU A 444 2.81 -8.39 17.29
N VAL A 445 2.51 -9.10 18.36
CA VAL A 445 1.40 -10.06 18.45
C VAL A 445 0.06 -9.36 18.18
N GLU A 446 -0.10 -8.15 18.70
CA GLU A 446 -1.32 -7.36 18.55
C GLU A 446 -1.66 -7.08 17.09
N ARG A 447 -0.65 -6.70 16.29
CA ARG A 447 -0.84 -6.48 14.85
C ARG A 447 -1.18 -7.77 14.11
N ALA A 448 -0.52 -8.89 14.43
CA ALA A 448 -0.82 -10.17 13.80
C ALA A 448 -2.30 -10.57 13.98
N VAL A 449 -2.82 -10.44 15.21
CA VAL A 449 -4.21 -10.81 15.54
C VAL A 449 -5.22 -9.79 14.97
N ARG A 450 -4.99 -8.49 15.12
CA ARG A 450 -5.84 -7.43 14.53
C ARG A 450 -5.92 -7.56 13.01
N GLY A 451 -4.81 -7.87 12.36
CA GLY A 451 -4.76 -8.08 10.93
C GLY A 451 -5.67 -9.22 10.47
N TYR A 452 -5.69 -10.35 11.19
CA TYR A 452 -6.65 -11.43 10.91
C TYR A 452 -8.10 -10.98 11.12
N ARG A 453 -8.38 -10.25 12.20
CA ARG A 453 -9.71 -9.69 12.49
C ARG A 453 -10.22 -8.81 11.34
N LEU A 454 -9.41 -7.87 10.87
CA LEU A 454 -9.78 -6.99 9.76
C LEU A 454 -9.99 -7.77 8.46
N LEU A 455 -9.14 -8.75 8.17
CA LEU A 455 -9.30 -9.66 7.03
C LEU A 455 -10.66 -10.38 7.10
N TYR A 456 -11.01 -10.90 8.28
CA TYR A 456 -12.29 -11.57 8.50
C TYR A 456 -13.49 -10.63 8.42
N ASP A 457 -13.44 -9.43 8.99
CA ASP A 457 -14.50 -8.43 8.87
C ASP A 457 -14.77 -8.05 7.42
N TYR A 458 -13.70 -7.86 6.65
CA TYR A 458 -13.81 -7.54 5.24
C TYR A 458 -14.59 -8.60 4.48
N TYR A 459 -14.14 -9.86 4.52
CA TYR A 459 -14.76 -10.93 3.74
C TYR A 459 -16.12 -11.39 4.30
N SER A 460 -16.35 -11.25 5.61
CA SER A 460 -17.62 -11.66 6.23
C SER A 460 -18.73 -10.63 6.07
N LYS A 461 -18.41 -9.32 6.02
CA LYS A 461 -19.39 -8.22 6.05
C LYS A 461 -19.30 -7.26 4.86
N ILE A 462 -18.10 -6.84 4.46
CA ILE A 462 -17.91 -5.72 3.50
C ILE A 462 -17.95 -6.23 2.06
N ALA A 463 -17.17 -7.26 1.72
CA ALA A 463 -17.10 -7.84 0.38
C ALA A 463 -18.42 -8.47 -0.10
N LYS A 464 -19.40 -8.66 0.81
CA LYS A 464 -20.74 -9.20 0.51
C LYS A 464 -21.79 -8.12 0.26
N ARG A 465 -21.45 -6.84 0.45
CA ARG A 465 -22.36 -5.72 0.15
C ARG A 465 -22.54 -5.65 -1.37
N LYS A 466 -23.79 -5.66 -1.83
CA LYS A 466 -24.12 -5.56 -3.26
C LYS A 466 -24.20 -4.11 -3.70
#